data_AF-C3QWI8-F1
#
_entry.id   AF-C3QWI8-F1
#
_cell.length_a   1.000
_cell.length_b   1.000
_cell.length_c   1.000
_cell.angle_alpha   90.00
_cell.angle_beta   90.00
_cell.angle_gamma   90.00
#
_symmetry.space_group_name_H-M   'P 1'
#
loop_
_entity.id
_entity.type
_entity.pdbx_description
1 polymer ?
#
loop_
_entity_poly.entity_id
_entity_poly.type
_entity_poly.pdbx_seq_one_letter_code
_entity_poly.pdbx_strand_id
1 'polypeptide(L)'
;MKGSLIIVSFFIIGTLCGVYHLIPYDFTDSKLSYYALCGLMFCVGISIGNDPNTLKSFRSLNPRLVFLPIMTILGTLAGCAIAGAFMSQRSPLDCMAVGAGFGYYSLSSIFITEYKGPELGTIALLSNNHKDIYKMKTSSK
;
A
#
# COMPACT_ATOMS: atom_id res chain seq x y z
N MET A 1 11.18 16.82 18.27
CA MET A 1 10.45 17.89 17.54
C MET A 1 11.18 18.41 16.30
N LYS A 2 12.52 18.55 16.31
CA LYS A 2 13.31 19.04 15.15
C LYS A 2 13.09 18.25 13.85
N GLY A 3 12.99 16.92 13.93
CA GLY A 3 12.77 16.06 12.75
C GLY A 3 11.41 16.26 12.07
N SER A 4 10.35 16.53 12.82
CA SER A 4 9.02 16.80 12.24
C SER A 4 9.00 18.12 11.48
N LEU A 5 9.70 19.14 11.99
CA LEU A 5 9.88 20.43 11.32
C LEU A 5 10.60 20.29 9.97
N ILE A 6 11.61 19.42 9.89
CA ILE A 6 12.30 19.13 8.62
C ILE A 6 11.33 18.54 7.60
N ILE A 7 10.53 17.54 7.98
CA ILE A 7 9.57 16.89 7.08
C ILE A 7 8.54 17.92 6.57
N VAL A 8 8.02 18.77 7.45
CA VAL A 8 7.05 19.82 7.09
C VAL A 8 7.68 20.83 6.13
N SER A 9 8.93 21.25 6.36
CA SER A 9 9.63 22.15 5.43
C SER A 9 9.83 21.53 4.05
N PHE A 10 10.25 20.27 3.97
CA PHE A 10 10.37 19.54 2.69
C PHE A 10 9.02 19.41 1.98
N PHE A 11 7.94 19.18 2.74
CA PHE A 11 6.59 19.14 2.19
C PHE A 11 6.18 20.48 1.59
N ILE A 12 6.37 21.59 2.32
CA ILE A 12 6.04 22.94 1.85
C ILE A 12 6.85 23.28 0.59
N ILE A 13 8.16 23.01 0.58
CA ILE A 13 9.02 23.23 -0.58
C ILE A 13 8.56 22.38 -1.77
N GLY A 14 8.26 21.10 -1.55
CA GLY A 14 7.74 20.21 -2.59
C GLY A 14 6.41 20.67 -3.19
N THR A 15 5.48 21.15 -2.35
CA THR A 15 4.19 21.72 -2.80
C THR A 15 4.40 22.98 -3.62
N LEU A 16 5.26 23.91 -3.16
CA LEU A 16 5.55 25.15 -3.90
C LEU A 16 6.20 24.83 -5.25
N CYS A 17 7.19 23.95 -5.29
CA CYS A 17 7.83 23.51 -6.54
C CYS A 17 6.84 22.86 -7.52
N GLY A 18 5.86 22.10 -7.02
CA GLY A 18 4.78 21.54 -7.83
C GLY A 18 3.82 22.60 -8.38
N VAL A 19 3.40 23.57 -7.56
CA VAL A 19 2.48 24.65 -7.96
C VAL A 19 3.09 25.61 -8.97
N TYR A 20 4.39 25.93 -8.84
CA TYR A 20 5.09 26.80 -9.78
C TYR A 20 5.43 26.12 -11.13
N HIS A 21 4.98 24.89 -11.35
CA HIS A 21 5.19 24.15 -12.61
C HIS A 21 6.68 24.09 -13.02
N LEU A 22 7.60 24.17 -12.04
CA LEU A 22 9.04 24.06 -12.25
C LEU A 22 9.46 22.66 -12.72
N ILE A 23 8.54 21.69 -12.60
CA ILE A 23 8.68 20.32 -13.07
C ILE A 23 7.83 20.19 -14.35
N PRO A 24 8.43 19.80 -15.49
CA PRO A 24 7.69 19.65 -16.74
C PRO A 24 6.52 18.68 -16.57
N TYR A 25 5.33 19.11 -16.98
CA TYR A 25 4.04 18.41 -16.78
C TYR A 25 3.99 17.01 -17.42
N ASP A 26 4.83 16.74 -18.42
CA ASP A 26 5.01 15.39 -18.99
C ASP A 26 5.44 14.34 -17.96
N PHE A 27 6.04 14.76 -16.84
CA PHE A 27 6.42 13.87 -15.73
C PHE A 27 5.37 13.80 -14.61
N THR A 28 4.29 14.59 -14.67
CA THR A 28 3.26 14.61 -13.61
C THR A 28 2.21 13.50 -13.78
N ASP A 29 2.32 12.69 -14.82
CA ASP A 29 1.51 11.50 -14.99
C ASP A 29 1.75 10.50 -13.85
N SER A 30 0.77 9.62 -13.60
CA SER A 30 0.75 8.67 -12.47
C SER A 30 2.06 7.85 -12.32
N LYS A 31 2.83 7.74 -13.41
CA LYS A 31 4.19 7.19 -13.51
C LYS A 31 5.20 7.76 -12.51
N LEU A 32 5.19 9.06 -12.20
CA LEU A 32 6.15 9.61 -11.23
C LEU A 32 5.89 9.09 -9.82
N SER A 33 4.62 8.99 -9.43
CA SER A 33 4.22 8.39 -8.15
C SER A 33 4.61 6.91 -8.11
N TYR A 34 4.48 6.20 -9.23
CA TYR A 34 4.94 4.82 -9.37
C TYR A 34 6.46 4.68 -9.17
N TYR A 35 7.27 5.49 -9.87
CA TYR A 35 8.73 5.46 -9.73
C TYR A 35 9.20 5.87 -8.33
N ALA A 36 8.57 6.89 -7.74
CA ALA A 36 8.85 7.31 -6.37
C ALA A 36 8.56 6.17 -5.38
N LEU A 37 7.41 5.49 -5.53
CA LEU A 37 7.06 4.33 -4.71
C LEU A 37 8.07 3.18 -4.91
N CYS A 38 8.50 2.89 -6.13
CA CYS A 38 9.55 1.89 -6.39
C CYS A 38 10.87 2.25 -5.67
N GLY A 39 11.29 3.51 -5.74
CA GLY A 39 12.48 3.99 -5.03
C GLY A 39 12.35 3.87 -3.50
N LEU A 40 11.19 4.24 -2.95
CA LEU A 40 10.91 4.09 -1.52
C LEU A 40 10.90 2.62 -1.10
N MET A 41 10.28 1.73 -1.89
CA MET A 41 10.28 0.29 -1.65
C MET A 41 11.69 -0.30 -1.64
N PHE A 42 12.55 0.17 -2.55
CA PHE A 42 13.94 -0.22 -2.58
C PHE A 42 14.70 0.24 -1.34
N CYS A 43 14.53 1.50 -0.91
CA CYS A 43 15.12 2.02 0.33
C CYS A 43 14.65 1.23 1.56
N VAL A 44 13.37 0.90 1.65
CA VAL A 44 12.82 0.06 2.72
C VAL A 44 13.46 -1.33 2.69
N GLY A 45 13.62 -1.94 1.50
CA GLY A 45 14.29 -3.21 1.32
C GLY A 45 15.75 -3.19 1.81
N ILE A 46 16.51 -2.15 1.46
CA ILE A 46 17.89 -1.95 1.97
C ILE A 46 17.86 -1.79 3.49
N SER A 47 16.95 -0.99 4.03
CA SER A 47 16.86 -0.75 5.47
C SER A 47 16.59 -2.03 6.26
N ILE A 48 15.73 -2.92 5.74
CA ILE A 48 15.44 -4.23 6.34
C ILE A 48 16.66 -5.16 6.20
N GLY A 49 17.30 -5.18 5.02
CA GLY A 49 18.47 -6.03 4.76
C GLY A 49 19.72 -5.62 5.53
N ASN A 50 19.86 -4.33 5.87
CA ASN A 50 20.97 -3.80 6.65
C ASN A 50 20.82 -4.04 8.17
N ASP A 51 19.66 -4.49 8.65
CA ASP A 51 19.47 -4.85 10.06
C ASP A 51 19.61 -6.36 10.29
N PRO A 52 20.78 -6.84 10.79
CA PRO A 52 21.01 -8.26 11.04
C PRO A 52 20.09 -8.82 12.13
N ASN A 53 19.50 -8.00 13.01
CA ASN A 53 18.56 -8.48 14.02
C ASN A 53 17.19 -8.79 13.41
N THR A 54 16.70 -7.93 12.52
CA THR A 54 15.50 -8.18 11.72
C THR A 54 15.65 -9.42 10.83
N LEU A 55 16.80 -9.58 10.17
CA LEU A 55 17.09 -10.78 9.37
C LEU A 55 17.17 -12.06 10.21
N LYS A 56 17.80 -12.02 11.39
CA LYS A 56 17.84 -13.17 12.31
C LYS A 56 16.45 -13.50 12.85
N SER A 57 15.66 -12.49 13.21
CA SER A 57 14.27 -12.67 13.62
C SER A 57 13.49 -13.39 12.53
N PHE A 58 13.58 -12.91 11.28
CA PHE A 58 12.91 -13.51 10.12
C PHE A 58 13.33 -14.97 9.89
N ARG A 59 14.62 -15.30 10.04
CA ARG A 59 15.12 -16.68 9.89
C ARG A 59 14.76 -17.58 11.07
N SER A 60 14.57 -17.01 12.26
CA SER A 60 14.13 -17.72 13.47
C SER A 60 12.61 -17.91 13.54
N LEU A 61 11.85 -17.27 12.64
CA LEU A 61 10.41 -17.47 12.55
C LEU A 61 10.13 -18.93 12.22
N ASN A 62 9.34 -19.58 13.09
CA ASN A 62 8.92 -20.95 12.84
C ASN A 62 8.18 -21.00 11.49
N PRO A 63 8.47 -21.97 10.60
CA PRO A 63 7.79 -22.09 9.31
C PRO A 63 6.26 -22.25 9.46
N ARG A 64 5.80 -22.69 10.64
CA ARG A 64 4.38 -22.72 11.01
C ARG A 64 3.72 -21.33 10.99
N LEU A 65 4.45 -20.26 11.29
CA LEU A 65 3.94 -18.88 11.20
C LEU A 65 3.70 -18.42 9.77
N VAL A 66 4.33 -19.04 8.76
CA VAL A 66 4.12 -18.70 7.34
C VAL A 66 2.74 -19.19 6.85
N PHE A 67 2.15 -20.19 7.49
CA PHE A 67 0.78 -20.61 7.17
C PHE A 67 -0.27 -19.56 7.53
N LEU A 68 -0.01 -18.72 8.55
CA LEU A 68 -0.94 -17.68 8.97
C LEU A 68 -1.19 -16.63 7.86
N PRO A 69 -0.16 -15.99 7.26
CA PRO A 69 -0.37 -15.08 6.14
C PRO A 69 -0.93 -15.80 4.91
N ILE A 70 -0.54 -17.06 4.62
CA ILE A 70 -1.10 -17.81 3.48
C ILE A 70 -2.62 -18.01 3.66
N MET A 71 -3.06 -18.47 4.83
CA MET A 71 -4.49 -18.63 5.13
C MET A 71 -5.22 -17.28 5.08
N THR A 72 -4.57 -16.21 5.55
CA THR A 72 -5.14 -14.85 5.50
C THR A 72 -5.29 -14.34 4.07
N ILE A 73 -4.31 -14.61 3.20
CA ILE A 73 -4.34 -14.26 1.78
C ILE A 73 -5.48 -15.01 1.10
N LEU A 74 -5.54 -16.34 1.26
CA LEU A 74 -6.59 -17.17 0.66
C LEU A 74 -7.98 -16.77 1.16
N GLY A 75 -8.15 -16.58 2.47
CA GLY A 75 -9.42 -16.16 3.07
C GLY A 75 -9.86 -14.78 2.62
N THR A 76 -8.93 -13.82 2.52
CA THR A 76 -9.23 -12.47 2.01
C THR A 76 -9.63 -12.53 0.53
N LEU A 77 -8.89 -13.27 -0.29
CA LEU A 77 -9.18 -13.35 -1.73
C LEU A 77 -10.51 -14.05 -1.99
N ALA A 78 -10.78 -15.17 -1.30
CA ALA A 78 -12.05 -15.88 -1.37
C ALA A 78 -13.21 -15.00 -0.88
N GLY A 79 -13.05 -14.28 0.24
CA GLY A 79 -14.05 -13.35 0.74
C GLY A 79 -14.35 -12.23 -0.27
N CYS A 80 -13.33 -11.65 -0.89
CA CYS A 80 -13.49 -10.64 -1.93
C CYS A 80 -14.12 -11.20 -3.22
N ALA A 81 -13.82 -12.45 -3.59
CA ALA A 81 -14.42 -13.12 -4.74
C ALA A 81 -15.92 -13.38 -4.52
N ILE A 82 -16.29 -13.89 -3.33
CA ILE A 82 -17.68 -14.14 -2.96
C ILE A 82 -18.43 -12.81 -2.87
N ALA A 83 -17.91 -11.82 -2.15
CA ALA A 83 -18.53 -10.49 -2.06
C ALA A 83 -18.67 -9.82 -3.44
N GLY A 84 -17.66 -9.96 -4.30
CA GLY A 84 -17.69 -9.49 -5.68
C GLY A 84 -18.74 -10.20 -6.53
N ALA A 85 -19.01 -11.49 -6.28
CA ALA A 85 -20.08 -12.22 -6.96
C ALA A 85 -21.48 -11.75 -6.54
N PHE A 86 -21.65 -11.27 -5.30
CA PHE A 86 -22.90 -10.65 -4.83
C PHE A 86 -23.07 -9.20 -5.29
N MET A 87 -21.99 -8.49 -5.63
CA MET A 87 -22.03 -7.12 -6.14
C MET A 87 -22.15 -7.10 -7.67
N SER A 88 -23.37 -6.99 -8.21
CA SER A 88 -23.61 -6.91 -9.67
C SER A 88 -23.03 -5.68 -10.37
N GLN A 89 -22.46 -4.72 -9.63
CA GLN A 89 -21.96 -3.42 -10.15
C GLN A 89 -20.49 -3.43 -10.60
N ARG A 90 -19.67 -4.41 -10.18
CA ARG A 90 -18.23 -4.47 -10.52
C ARG A 90 -17.79 -5.92 -10.77
N SER A 91 -16.77 -6.12 -11.60
CA SER A 91 -16.25 -7.47 -11.87
C SER A 91 -15.68 -8.09 -10.59
N PRO A 92 -15.88 -9.39 -10.32
CA PRO A 92 -15.23 -10.09 -9.21
C PRO A 92 -13.70 -9.92 -9.21
N LEU A 93 -13.10 -9.76 -10.40
CA LEU A 93 -11.67 -9.48 -10.56
C LEU A 93 -11.24 -8.12 -9.99
N ASP A 94 -12.08 -7.09 -10.09
CA ASP A 94 -11.78 -5.77 -9.54
C ASP A 94 -11.87 -5.79 -8.01
N CYS A 95 -12.86 -6.51 -7.47
CA CYS A 95 -13.00 -6.69 -6.02
C CYS A 95 -11.82 -7.47 -5.43
N MET A 96 -11.34 -8.51 -6.11
CA MET A 96 -10.14 -9.23 -5.72
C MET A 96 -8.88 -8.36 -5.84
N ALA A 97 -8.76 -7.56 -6.90
CA ALA A 97 -7.62 -6.64 -7.06
C ALA A 97 -7.52 -5.64 -5.91
N VAL A 98 -8.65 -5.04 -5.50
CA VAL A 98 -8.73 -4.17 -4.32
C VAL A 98 -8.40 -4.93 -3.03
N GLY A 99 -8.89 -6.16 -2.89
CA GLY A 99 -8.63 -7.02 -1.73
C GLY A 99 -7.19 -7.51 -1.58
N ALA A 100 -6.45 -7.58 -2.69
CA ALA A 100 -5.07 -8.07 -2.76
C ALA A 100 -4.02 -7.08 -2.23
N GLY A 101 -4.42 -5.90 -1.76
CA GLY A 101 -3.50 -4.94 -1.15
C GLY A 101 -2.89 -5.40 0.19
N PHE A 102 -3.51 -6.37 0.88
CA PHE A 102 -3.02 -7.04 2.11
C PHE A 102 -2.39 -6.13 3.18
N GLY A 103 -2.84 -4.89 3.34
CA GLY A 103 -2.30 -3.93 4.30
C GLY A 103 -1.36 -2.88 3.69
N TYR A 104 -0.84 -3.10 2.49
CA TYR A 104 0.09 -2.20 1.81
C TYR A 104 -0.66 -1.18 0.92
N TYR A 105 -1.45 -0.30 1.57
CA TYR A 105 -2.38 0.62 0.91
C TYR A 105 -1.73 1.50 -0.16
N SER A 106 -0.58 2.12 0.15
CA SER A 106 0.08 3.06 -0.77
C SER A 106 0.54 2.40 -2.08
N LEU A 107 1.06 1.17 -2.01
CA LEU A 107 1.50 0.44 -3.19
C LEU A 107 0.30 -0.10 -3.97
N SER A 108 -0.63 -0.75 -3.26
CA SER A 108 -1.82 -1.34 -3.86
C SER A 108 -2.63 -0.30 -4.62
N SER A 109 -2.80 0.90 -4.06
CA SER A 109 -3.55 1.96 -4.71
C SER A 109 -2.88 2.50 -5.97
N ILE A 110 -1.57 2.71 -5.94
CA ILE A 110 -0.86 3.25 -7.11
C ILE A 110 -0.92 2.22 -8.25
N PHE A 111 -0.68 0.94 -7.97
CA PHE A 111 -0.83 -0.11 -8.97
C PHE A 111 -2.25 -0.20 -9.53
N ILE A 112 -3.28 -0.15 -8.67
CA ILE A 112 -4.66 -0.24 -9.15
C ILE A 112 -5.06 1.02 -9.93
N THR A 113 -4.60 2.21 -9.53
CA THR A 113 -4.78 3.44 -10.30
C THR A 113 -4.18 3.32 -11.70
N GLU A 114 -2.96 2.80 -11.82
CA GLU A 114 -2.28 2.58 -13.11
C GLU A 114 -3.01 1.56 -14.00
N TYR A 115 -3.47 0.43 -13.43
CA TYR A 115 -4.03 -0.67 -14.22
C TYR A 115 -5.53 -0.58 -14.47
N LYS A 116 -6.28 0.04 -13.55
CA LYS A 116 -7.75 0.01 -13.50
C LYS A 116 -8.38 1.40 -13.37
N GLY A 117 -7.55 2.44 -13.28
CA GLY A 117 -7.98 3.83 -13.18
C GLY A 117 -8.12 4.35 -11.74
N PRO A 118 -8.16 5.69 -11.58
CA PRO A 118 -8.09 6.36 -10.27
C PRO A 118 -9.28 6.08 -9.36
N GLU A 119 -10.45 5.74 -9.91
CA GLU A 119 -11.62 5.34 -9.12
C GLU A 119 -11.35 4.09 -8.29
N LEU A 120 -10.88 3.02 -8.94
CA LEU A 120 -10.59 1.75 -8.28
C LEU A 120 -9.38 1.86 -7.36
N GLY A 121 -8.39 2.68 -7.72
CA GLY A 121 -7.25 2.98 -6.84
C GLY A 121 -7.65 3.68 -5.55
N THR A 122 -8.62 4.60 -5.61
CA THR A 122 -9.16 5.28 -4.42
C THR A 122 -9.97 4.34 -3.54
N ILE A 123 -10.78 3.46 -4.15
CA ILE A 123 -11.51 2.41 -3.42
C ILE A 123 -10.51 1.47 -2.72
N ALA A 124 -9.39 1.13 -3.38
CA ALA A 124 -8.33 0.33 -2.79
C ALA A 124 -7.66 1.00 -1.58
N LEU A 125 -7.33 2.30 -1.68
CA LEU A 125 -6.80 3.08 -0.56
C LEU A 125 -7.72 3.01 0.64
N LEU A 126 -8.99 3.35 0.43
CA LEU A 126 -9.97 3.44 1.51
C LEU A 126 -10.20 2.06 2.14
N SER A 127 -10.47 1.04 1.32
CA SER A 127 -10.71 -0.32 1.79
C SER A 127 -9.56 -0.85 2.66
N ASN A 128 -8.33 -0.67 2.20
CA ASN A 128 -7.17 -1.19 2.88
C ASN A 128 -6.83 -0.41 4.17
N ASN A 129 -7.01 0.92 4.19
CA ASN A 129 -6.86 1.72 5.42
C ASN A 129 -7.90 1.35 6.48
N HIS A 130 -9.16 1.16 6.09
CA HIS A 130 -10.22 0.75 7.02
C HIS A 130 -9.92 -0.60 7.67
N LYS A 131 -9.38 -1.57 6.90
CA LYS A 131 -9.02 -2.90 7.40
C LYS A 131 -8.06 -2.82 8.60
N ASP A 132 -7.09 -1.91 8.55
CA ASP A 132 -6.11 -1.75 9.63
C ASP A 132 -6.74 -1.08 10.87
N ILE A 133 -7.61 -0.09 10.67
CA ILE A 133 -8.39 0.54 11.76
C ILE A 133 -9.25 -0.50 12.49
N TYR A 134 -9.94 -1.38 11.76
CA TYR A 134 -10.72 -2.46 12.36
C TYR A 134 -9.84 -3.45 13.13
N LYS A 135 -8.69 -3.82 12.57
CA LYS A 135 -7.74 -4.74 13.22
C LYS A 135 -7.23 -4.18 14.54
N MET A 136 -6.85 -2.89 14.57
CA MET A 136 -6.44 -2.21 15.79
C MET A 136 -7.53 -2.22 16.87
N LYS A 137 -8.79 -2.01 16.46
CA LYS A 137 -9.94 -2.00 17.39
C LYS A 137 -10.25 -3.36 18.00
N THR A 138 -10.04 -4.44 17.25
CA THR A 138 -10.22 -5.81 17.74
C THR A 138 -9.07 -6.29 18.62
N SER A 139 -7.84 -5.84 18.37
CA SER A 139 -6.66 -6.21 19.17
C SER A 139 -6.57 -5.47 20.52
N SER A 140 -7.42 -4.46 20.75
CA SER A 140 -7.50 -3.69 21.99
C SER A 140 -8.52 -4.25 23.00
N LYS A 141 -9.09 -5.43 22.72
CA LYS A 141 -9.95 -6.20 23.64
C LYS A 141 -9.28 -7.54 23.94
#